data_AF-A0A7Y5KF82-F1
#
_entry.id   AF-A0A7Y5KF82-F1
#
_cell.length_a   1.000
_cell.length_b   1.000
_cell.length_c   1.000
_cell.angle_alpha   90.00
_cell.angle_beta   90.00
_cell.angle_gamma   90.00
#
_symmetry.space_group_name_H-M   'P 1'
#
loop_
_entity.id
_entity.type
_entity.pdbx_description
1 polymer ?
#
loop_
_entity_poly.entity_id
_entity_poly.type
_entity_poly.pdbx_seq_one_letter_code
_entity_poly.pdbx_strand_id
1 'polypeptide(L)'
;MKRSSLVQACRSALVAFALFALPVLATDNLELEKAKAWFREGNIDEAIVLLERMITTSTLSSQDRVEALEVLAYCNVAKQREPNVQSSFAQILTINSNYEPRDSYLSHPAVMRAWMNARKQVLGNVVFTPPSGIKTIAILDFDNNAIDDADKLANLGKGFADILITDLTAL
;
A
#
# COMPACT_ATOMS: atom_id res chain seq x y z
N MET A 1 16.53 61.47 -33.04
CA MET A 1 15.91 60.18 -33.43
C MET A 1 15.99 59.22 -32.26
N LYS A 2 14.84 58.99 -31.60
CA LYS A 2 14.61 58.05 -30.49
C LYS A 2 14.21 56.70 -31.10
N ARG A 3 14.84 55.57 -30.73
CA ARG A 3 14.33 54.19 -30.92
C ARG A 3 15.32 53.17 -30.32
N SER A 4 15.49 53.15 -28.99
CA SER A 4 16.31 52.10 -28.36
C SER A 4 15.97 51.80 -26.89
N SER A 5 14.77 52.14 -26.40
CA SER A 5 14.39 51.87 -25.00
C SER A 5 13.11 51.03 -24.82
N LEU A 6 12.40 50.69 -25.90
CA LEU A 6 11.10 49.99 -25.82
C LEU A 6 11.21 48.46 -25.87
N VAL A 7 12.29 47.91 -26.43
CA VAL A 7 12.44 46.46 -26.60
C VAL A 7 12.97 45.79 -25.33
N GLN A 8 13.64 46.53 -24.45
CA GLN A 8 14.23 45.99 -23.23
C GLN A 8 13.25 45.93 -22.06
N ALA A 9 12.20 46.76 -22.06
CA ALA A 9 11.15 46.74 -21.04
C ALA A 9 10.19 45.55 -21.17
N CYS A 10 10.02 44.99 -22.37
CA CYS A 10 9.11 43.85 -22.60
C CYS A 10 9.73 42.48 -22.30
N ARG A 11 11.06 42.35 -22.23
CA ARG A 11 11.71 41.07 -21.87
C ARG A 11 11.71 40.80 -20.37
N SER A 12 11.68 41.85 -19.54
CA SER A 12 11.70 41.71 -18.08
C SER A 12 10.32 41.43 -17.47
N ALA A 13 9.22 41.62 -18.23
CA ALA A 13 7.86 41.41 -17.74
C ALA A 13 7.36 39.96 -17.90
N LEU A 14 7.99 39.16 -18.77
CA LEU A 14 7.53 37.81 -19.09
C LEU A 14 8.04 36.73 -18.11
N VAL A 15 9.06 37.05 -17.31
CA VAL A 15 9.58 36.15 -16.26
C VAL A 15 8.86 36.37 -14.91
N ALA A 16 8.24 37.54 -14.69
CA ALA A 16 7.58 37.86 -13.44
C ALA A 16 6.19 37.22 -13.27
N PHE A 17 5.55 36.75 -14.35
CA PHE A 17 4.21 36.13 -14.29
C PHE A 17 4.22 34.60 -14.19
N ALA A 18 5.35 33.94 -14.49
CA ALA A 18 5.49 32.49 -14.38
C ALA A 18 5.81 32.01 -12.95
N LEU A 19 6.11 32.92 -12.02
CA LEU A 19 6.49 32.62 -10.64
C LEU A 19 5.32 32.61 -9.64
N PHE A 20 4.09 32.89 -10.09
CA PHE A 20 2.90 32.93 -9.23
C PHE A 20 1.86 31.82 -9.50
N ALA A 21 2.16 30.83 -10.35
CA ALA A 21 1.16 29.88 -10.82
C ALA A 21 1.15 28.50 -10.13
N LEU A 22 1.96 28.22 -9.11
CA LEU A 22 1.92 26.95 -8.36
C LEU A 22 2.34 27.21 -6.91
N PRO A 23 1.39 27.22 -5.96
CA PRO A 23 1.03 25.97 -5.31
C PRO A 23 -0.49 25.88 -5.05
N VAL A 24 -1.22 25.21 -5.94
CA VAL A 24 -2.47 24.54 -5.55
C VAL A 24 -2.15 23.04 -5.54
N LEU A 25 -1.27 22.64 -4.63
CA LEU A 25 -0.91 21.24 -4.41
C LEU A 25 -0.85 21.08 -2.88
N ALA A 26 -1.72 20.21 -2.37
CA ALA A 26 -2.06 20.00 -0.96
C ALA A 26 -2.94 21.12 -0.36
N THR A 27 -4.26 21.05 -0.63
CA THR A 27 -5.23 21.57 0.34
C THR A 27 -5.21 20.59 1.51
N ASP A 28 -4.35 20.81 2.50
CA ASP A 28 -4.24 19.94 3.67
C ASP A 28 -5.61 19.78 4.34
N ASN A 29 -6.13 18.56 4.32
CA ASN A 29 -7.38 18.25 5.00
C ASN A 29 -7.09 18.17 6.51
N LEU A 30 -7.52 19.18 7.25
CA LEU A 30 -7.26 19.31 8.69
C LEU A 30 -7.81 18.13 9.51
N GLU A 31 -8.91 17.50 9.06
CA GLU A 31 -9.44 16.30 9.71
C GLU A 31 -8.56 15.07 9.43
N LEU A 32 -7.99 14.95 8.24
CA LEU A 32 -7.10 13.85 7.88
C LEU A 32 -5.79 13.93 8.68
N GLU A 33 -5.22 15.12 8.81
CA GLU A 33 -4.04 15.34 9.66
C GLU A 33 -4.33 15.03 11.13
N LYS A 34 -5.53 15.37 11.61
CA LYS A 34 -5.97 15.00 12.96
C LYS A 34 -6.06 13.48 13.14
N ALA A 35 -6.61 12.76 12.16
CA ALA A 35 -6.66 11.30 12.19
C ALA A 35 -5.25 10.66 12.21
N LYS A 36 -4.33 11.19 11.40
CA LYS A 36 -2.92 10.77 11.40
C LYS A 36 -2.24 11.03 12.74
N ALA A 37 -2.52 12.17 13.37
CA ALA A 37 -2.01 12.49 14.70
C ALA A 37 -2.50 11.47 15.74
N TRP A 38 -3.80 11.18 15.78
CA TRP A 38 -4.36 10.16 16.66
C TRP A 38 -3.76 8.77 16.46
N PHE A 39 -3.51 8.37 15.21
CA PHE A 39 -2.80 7.13 14.91
C PHE A 39 -1.39 7.11 15.52
N ARG A 40 -0.62 8.19 15.37
CA ARG A 40 0.74 8.31 15.92
C ARG A 40 0.76 8.34 17.45
N GLU A 41 -0.27 8.90 18.06
CA GLU A 41 -0.45 8.96 19.52
C GLU A 41 -0.93 7.62 20.12
N GLY A 42 -1.29 6.64 19.28
CA GLY A 42 -1.84 5.35 19.72
C GLY A 42 -3.34 5.37 20.01
N ASN A 43 -4.04 6.48 19.74
CA ASN A 43 -5.50 6.61 19.81
C ASN A 43 -6.14 5.98 18.56
N ILE A 44 -5.95 4.67 18.41
CA ILE A 44 -6.28 3.94 17.17
C ILE A 44 -7.80 3.88 16.94
N ASP A 45 -8.60 3.71 18.00
CA ASP A 45 -10.05 3.56 17.86
C ASP A 45 -10.70 4.89 17.42
N GLU A 46 -10.24 6.02 17.97
CA GLU A 46 -10.67 7.36 17.58
C GLU A 46 -10.25 7.67 16.13
N ALA A 47 -9.04 7.27 15.74
CA ALA A 47 -8.57 7.42 14.36
C ALA A 47 -9.45 6.64 13.38
N ILE A 48 -9.80 5.38 13.70
CA ILE A 48 -10.69 4.56 12.86
C ILE A 48 -12.04 5.24 12.65
N VAL A 49 -12.70 5.67 13.73
CA VAL A 49 -14.03 6.29 13.66
C VAL A 49 -13.99 7.56 12.80
N LEU A 50 -12.96 8.38 12.96
CA LEU A 50 -12.81 9.59 12.16
C LEU A 50 -12.57 9.28 10.68
N LEU A 51 -11.68 8.34 10.37
CA LEU A 51 -11.35 7.96 8.99
C LEU A 51 -12.56 7.33 8.27
N GLU A 52 -13.27 6.40 8.91
CA GLU A 52 -14.47 5.78 8.35
C GLU A 52 -15.56 6.82 8.06
N ARG A 53 -15.76 7.76 8.98
CA ARG A 53 -16.66 8.89 8.78
C ARG A 53 -16.22 9.71 7.57
N MET A 54 -14.95 10.11 7.50
CA MET A 54 -14.44 10.92 6.38
C MET A 54 -14.61 10.21 5.03
N ILE A 55 -14.29 8.92 4.94
CA ILE A 55 -14.42 8.13 3.70
C ILE A 55 -15.89 8.06 3.25
N THR A 56 -16.82 7.97 4.20
CA THR A 56 -18.26 7.80 3.92
C THR A 56 -18.97 9.14 3.64
N THR A 57 -18.68 10.18 4.42
CA THR A 57 -19.48 11.43 4.43
C THR A 57 -18.81 12.59 3.74
N SER A 58 -17.49 12.58 3.54
CA SER A 58 -16.77 13.73 3.00
C SER A 58 -16.40 13.57 1.53
N THR A 59 -16.48 14.67 0.79
CA THR A 59 -15.99 14.81 -0.59
C THR A 59 -14.47 14.98 -0.57
N LEU A 60 -13.76 13.98 -0.06
CA LEU A 60 -12.29 13.93 -0.15
C LEU A 60 -11.88 13.95 -1.62
N SER A 61 -10.78 14.64 -1.90
CA SER A 61 -10.10 14.44 -3.18
C SER A 61 -9.70 12.98 -3.35
N SER A 62 -9.49 12.52 -4.58
CA SER A 62 -9.05 11.13 -4.81
C SER A 62 -7.75 10.81 -4.06
N GLN A 63 -6.84 11.77 -3.96
CA GLN A 63 -5.58 11.62 -3.24
C GLN A 63 -5.79 11.51 -1.72
N ASP A 64 -6.57 12.41 -1.11
CA ASP A 64 -6.85 12.36 0.33
C ASP A 64 -7.65 11.11 0.70
N ARG A 65 -8.50 10.62 -0.20
CA ARG A 65 -9.26 9.39 -0.01
C ARG A 65 -8.34 8.16 0.01
N VAL A 66 -7.37 8.11 -0.91
CA VAL A 66 -6.35 7.04 -0.91
C VAL A 66 -5.54 7.09 0.38
N GLU A 67 -5.11 8.28 0.80
CA GLU A 67 -4.33 8.42 2.03
C GLU A 67 -5.15 8.09 3.28
N ALA A 68 -6.41 8.51 3.35
CA ALA A 68 -7.30 8.14 4.45
C ALA A 68 -7.52 6.62 4.53
N LEU A 69 -7.73 5.95 3.39
CA LEU A 69 -7.87 4.50 3.32
C LEU A 69 -6.56 3.78 3.72
N GLU A 70 -5.40 4.33 3.34
CA GLU A 70 -4.09 3.80 3.71
C GLU A 70 -3.90 3.83 5.23
N VAL A 71 -4.15 4.99 5.85
CA VAL A 71 -4.08 5.13 7.31
C VAL A 71 -5.10 4.22 7.99
N LEU A 72 -6.31 4.10 7.46
CA LEU A 72 -7.34 3.20 7.99
C LEU A 72 -6.91 1.74 7.92
N ALA A 73 -6.26 1.31 6.83
CA ALA A 73 -5.72 -0.03 6.71
C ALA A 73 -4.70 -0.31 7.83
N TYR A 74 -3.81 0.64 8.12
CA TYR A 74 -2.82 0.51 9.19
C TYR A 74 -3.45 0.48 10.59
N CYS A 75 -4.45 1.32 10.85
CA CYS A 75 -5.22 1.25 12.09
C CYS A 75 -5.86 -0.14 12.26
N ASN A 76 -6.44 -0.70 11.20
CA ASN A 76 -7.05 -2.03 11.24
C ASN A 76 -6.02 -3.15 11.45
N VAL A 77 -4.78 -3.00 10.93
CA VAL A 77 -3.67 -3.93 11.25
C VAL A 77 -3.33 -3.88 12.74
N ALA A 78 -3.20 -2.67 13.32
CA ALA A 78 -2.93 -2.50 14.74
C ALA A 78 -4.02 -3.13 15.63
N LYS A 79 -5.28 -3.15 15.15
CA LYS A 79 -6.42 -3.78 15.84
C LYS A 79 -6.67 -5.25 15.45
N GLN A 80 -5.80 -5.87 14.66
CA GLN A 80 -5.93 -7.25 14.17
C GLN A 80 -7.24 -7.52 13.39
N ARG A 81 -7.77 -6.49 12.70
CA ARG A 81 -8.99 -6.58 11.88
C ARG A 81 -8.65 -6.87 10.42
N GLU A 82 -8.01 -8.00 10.15
CA GLU A 82 -7.48 -8.35 8.82
C GLU A 82 -8.48 -8.20 7.65
N PRO A 83 -9.78 -8.59 7.76
CA PRO A 83 -10.74 -8.41 6.68
C PRO A 83 -10.92 -6.94 6.26
N ASN A 84 -10.85 -6.02 7.23
CA ASN A 84 -10.99 -4.59 6.97
C ASN A 84 -9.76 -4.03 6.26
N VAL A 85 -8.57 -4.57 6.56
CA VAL A 85 -7.31 -4.19 5.90
C VAL A 85 -7.38 -4.49 4.40
N GLN A 86 -7.82 -5.70 4.03
CA GLN A 86 -7.98 -6.09 2.63
C GLN A 86 -9.03 -5.22 1.93
N SER A 87 -10.16 -4.94 2.58
CA SER A 87 -11.20 -4.07 2.04
C SER A 87 -10.69 -2.65 1.76
N SER A 88 -9.92 -2.06 2.68
CA SER A 88 -9.30 -0.75 2.47
C SER A 88 -8.37 -0.74 1.25
N PHE A 89 -7.50 -1.74 1.10
CA PHE A 89 -6.61 -1.82 -0.08
C PHE A 89 -7.36 -2.08 -1.38
N ALA A 90 -8.43 -2.87 -1.38
CA ALA A 90 -9.26 -3.08 -2.56
C ALA A 90 -9.91 -1.76 -3.04
N GLN A 91 -10.38 -0.94 -2.09
CA GLN A 91 -10.91 0.40 -2.40
C GLN A 91 -9.81 1.33 -2.94
N ILE A 92 -8.62 1.32 -2.36
CA ILE A 92 -7.48 2.09 -2.87
C ILE A 92 -7.17 1.71 -4.32
N LEU A 93 -7.07 0.41 -4.61
CA LEU A 93 -6.75 -0.10 -5.95
C LEU A 93 -7.84 0.21 -6.98
N THR A 94 -9.08 0.41 -6.53
CA THR A 94 -10.18 0.87 -7.39
C THR A 94 -10.02 2.35 -7.76
N ILE A 95 -9.48 3.17 -6.86
CA ILE A 95 -9.21 4.60 -7.10
C ILE A 95 -7.91 4.81 -7.88
N ASN A 96 -6.87 4.05 -7.52
CA ASN A 96 -5.54 4.09 -8.12
C ASN A 96 -5.02 2.64 -8.29
N SER A 97 -5.16 2.11 -9.50
CA SER A 97 -4.74 0.74 -9.85
C SER A 97 -3.23 0.51 -9.77
N ASN A 98 -2.42 1.58 -9.84
CA ASN A 98 -0.97 1.52 -9.73
C ASN A 98 -0.47 1.81 -8.31
N TYR A 99 -1.36 1.81 -7.31
CA TYR A 99 -0.97 2.07 -5.94
C TYR A 99 -0.06 0.97 -5.38
N GLU A 100 1.05 1.40 -4.80
CA GLU A 100 1.99 0.57 -4.04
C GLU A 100 2.07 1.11 -2.60
N PRO A 101 1.96 0.25 -1.58
CA PRO A 101 2.08 0.69 -0.19
C PRO A 101 3.47 1.23 0.09
N ARG A 102 3.56 2.24 0.97
CA ARG A 102 4.84 2.84 1.33
C ARG A 102 5.78 1.84 2.01
N ASP A 103 7.06 1.88 1.64
CA ASP A 103 8.11 0.93 2.09
C ASP A 103 8.16 0.73 3.62
N SER A 104 7.91 1.78 4.40
CA SER A 104 7.93 1.72 5.87
C SER A 104 6.99 0.64 6.44
N TYR A 105 5.89 0.35 5.74
CA TYR A 105 4.85 -0.56 6.20
C TYR A 105 4.79 -1.89 5.44
N LEU A 106 5.53 -2.03 4.33
CA LEU A 106 5.71 -3.32 3.63
C LEU A 106 6.43 -4.36 4.52
N SER A 107 7.14 -3.89 5.55
CA SER A 107 7.75 -4.75 6.57
C SER A 107 6.72 -5.54 7.40
N HIS A 108 5.46 -5.09 7.48
CA HIS A 108 4.44 -5.78 8.26
C HIS A 108 3.75 -6.88 7.43
N PRO A 109 3.87 -8.18 7.80
CA PRO A 109 3.35 -9.28 6.99
C PRO A 109 1.85 -9.19 6.68
N ALA A 110 1.05 -8.71 7.64
CA ALA A 110 -0.39 -8.53 7.45
C ALA A 110 -0.73 -7.46 6.38
N VAL A 111 0.04 -6.38 6.29
CA VAL A 111 -0.14 -5.32 5.27
C VAL A 111 0.13 -5.90 3.90
N MET A 112 1.29 -6.55 3.75
CA MET A 112 1.72 -7.16 2.49
C MET A 112 0.71 -8.20 2.00
N ARG A 113 0.28 -9.11 2.87
CA ARG A 113 -0.72 -10.15 2.55
C ARG A 113 -2.05 -9.53 2.11
N ALA A 114 -2.57 -8.57 2.88
CA ALA A 114 -3.84 -7.92 2.57
C ALA A 114 -3.79 -7.15 1.24
N TRP A 115 -2.70 -6.43 0.98
CA TRP A 115 -2.51 -5.71 -0.27
C TRP A 115 -2.37 -6.66 -1.47
N MET A 116 -1.57 -7.73 -1.37
CA MET A 116 -1.42 -8.70 -2.46
C MET A 116 -2.76 -9.39 -2.78
N ASN A 117 -3.51 -9.78 -1.75
CA ASN A 117 -4.84 -10.38 -1.91
C ASN A 117 -5.82 -9.40 -2.57
N ALA A 118 -5.86 -8.15 -2.11
CA ALA A 118 -6.67 -7.11 -2.72
C ALA A 118 -6.28 -6.85 -4.18
N ARG A 119 -4.98 -6.82 -4.50
CA ARG A 119 -4.46 -6.65 -5.85
C ARG A 119 -4.89 -7.78 -6.78
N LYS A 120 -4.75 -9.02 -6.32
CA LYS A 120 -5.21 -10.20 -7.06
C LYS A 120 -6.72 -10.18 -7.30
N GLN A 121 -7.49 -9.72 -6.32
CA GLN A 121 -8.95 -9.64 -6.40
C GLN A 121 -9.43 -8.56 -7.37
N VAL A 122 -8.83 -7.37 -7.34
CA VAL A 122 -9.28 -6.20 -8.11
C VAL A 122 -8.71 -6.17 -9.52
N LEU A 123 -7.41 -6.44 -9.67
CA LEU A 123 -6.70 -6.33 -10.96
C LEU A 123 -6.53 -7.68 -11.67
N GLY A 124 -6.92 -8.78 -11.03
CA GLY A 124 -6.71 -10.14 -11.53
C GLY A 124 -5.32 -10.69 -11.25
N ASN A 125 -5.00 -11.85 -11.81
CA ASN A 125 -3.71 -12.52 -11.60
C ASN A 125 -2.56 -11.65 -12.09
N VAL A 126 -1.81 -11.06 -11.16
CA VAL A 126 -0.48 -10.53 -11.42
C VAL A 126 0.44 -11.74 -11.55
N VAL A 127 0.83 -12.07 -12.79
CA VAL A 127 1.97 -12.95 -13.01
C VAL A 127 3.18 -12.19 -12.47
N PHE A 128 3.59 -12.53 -11.25
CA PHE A 128 4.85 -12.05 -10.71
C PHE A 128 5.94 -12.67 -11.59
N THR A 129 6.44 -11.91 -12.55
CA THR A 129 7.60 -12.32 -13.34
C THR A 129 8.79 -11.99 -12.46
N PRO A 130 9.43 -12.96 -11.76
CA PRO A 130 10.59 -12.64 -10.95
C PRO A 130 11.67 -12.04 -11.87
N PRO A 131 12.38 -10.99 -11.44
CA PRO A 131 13.56 -10.52 -12.15
C PRO A 131 14.49 -11.72 -12.34
N SER A 132 14.89 -11.97 -13.58
CA SER A 132 15.69 -13.13 -14.00
C SER A 132 16.92 -13.30 -13.11
N GLY A 133 16.86 -14.26 -12.19
CA GLY A 133 17.83 -14.44 -11.12
C GLY A 133 17.22 -15.18 -9.95
N ILE A 134 16.76 -16.41 -10.23
CA ILE A 134 16.23 -17.45 -9.34
C ILE A 134 16.25 -17.08 -7.84
N LYS A 135 15.06 -16.83 -7.28
CA LYS A 135 14.72 -17.14 -5.89
C LYS A 135 13.33 -17.73 -5.86
N THR A 136 13.26 -19.04 -6.06
CA THR A 136 12.06 -19.84 -5.82
C THR A 136 11.72 -19.76 -4.34
N ILE A 137 10.73 -18.96 -3.96
CA ILE A 137 10.08 -19.08 -2.65
C ILE A 137 9.02 -20.16 -2.84
N ALA A 138 9.27 -21.36 -2.31
CA ALA A 138 8.23 -22.36 -2.18
C ALA A 138 7.27 -21.89 -1.07
N ILE A 139 6.12 -21.34 -1.46
CA ILE A 139 4.99 -21.16 -0.55
C ILE A 139 4.14 -22.42 -0.67
N LEU A 140 4.36 -23.36 0.25
CA LEU A 140 3.46 -24.51 0.44
C LEU A 140 2.28 -24.03 1.27
N ASP A 141 1.15 -23.81 0.60
CA ASP A 141 -0.14 -23.58 1.22
C ASP A 141 -0.73 -24.94 1.59
N PHE A 142 -0.68 -25.31 2.87
CA PHE A 142 -1.34 -26.51 3.37
C PHE A 142 -2.70 -26.14 3.94
N ASP A 143 -3.62 -25.69 3.08
CA ASP A 143 -5.05 -25.73 3.39
C ASP A 143 -5.51 -27.19 3.28
N ASN A 144 -5.21 -27.98 4.31
CA ASN A 144 -5.69 -29.35 4.42
C ASN A 144 -6.83 -29.44 5.44
N ASN A 145 -8.03 -29.06 5.00
CA ASN A 145 -9.29 -29.33 5.71
C ASN A 145 -9.84 -30.75 5.43
N ALA A 146 -9.04 -31.69 4.94
CA ALA A 146 -9.42 -33.09 4.78
C ALA A 146 -8.85 -33.96 5.91
N ILE A 147 -9.61 -33.97 7.00
CA ILE A 147 -9.91 -35.07 7.93
C ILE A 147 -9.13 -36.41 7.72
N ASP A 148 -8.45 -36.82 8.80
CA ASP A 148 -8.21 -38.20 9.32
C ASP A 148 -6.86 -38.94 9.18
N ASP A 149 -5.75 -38.32 8.76
CA ASP A 149 -4.45 -39.05 8.73
C ASP A 149 -3.21 -38.17 9.04
N ALA A 150 -3.36 -37.19 9.95
CA ALA A 150 -2.30 -36.24 10.33
C ALA A 150 -1.00 -36.91 10.82
N ASP A 151 -1.09 -38.04 11.50
CA ASP A 151 0.07 -38.76 12.03
C ASP A 151 0.90 -39.47 10.96
N LYS A 152 0.30 -39.85 9.81
CA LYS A 152 1.04 -40.47 8.69
C LYS A 152 1.81 -39.44 7.87
N LEU A 153 1.28 -38.22 7.74
CA LEU A 153 1.93 -37.13 6.98
C LEU A 153 3.10 -36.48 7.72
N ALA A 154 3.07 -36.48 9.07
CA ALA A 154 4.15 -35.93 9.88
C ALA A 154 5.50 -36.64 9.64
N ASN A 155 5.48 -37.97 9.43
CA ASN A 155 6.68 -38.75 9.16
C ASN A 155 7.17 -38.63 7.70
N LEU A 156 6.28 -38.29 6.77
CA LEU A 156 6.60 -38.07 5.36
C LEU A 156 7.35 -36.74 5.15
N GLY A 157 6.91 -35.67 5.83
CA GLY A 157 7.57 -34.37 5.76
C GLY A 157 9.02 -34.39 6.26
N LYS A 158 9.32 -35.20 7.28
CA LYS A 158 10.68 -35.35 7.83
C LYS A 158 11.60 -36.14 6.88
N GLY A 159 11.08 -37.20 6.25
CA GLY A 159 11.83 -38.01 5.30
C GLY A 159 12.21 -37.24 4.02
N PHE A 160 11.33 -36.38 3.50
CA PHE A 160 11.65 -35.53 2.35
C PHE A 160 12.67 -34.43 2.67
N ALA A 161 12.64 -33.89 3.89
CA ALA A 161 13.63 -32.91 4.33
C ALA A 161 15.04 -33.50 4.42
N ASP A 162 15.19 -34.72 4.94
CA ASP A 162 16.50 -35.38 5.06
C ASP A 162 17.11 -35.75 3.69
N ILE A 163 16.30 -36.20 2.73
CA ILE A 163 16.78 -36.53 1.37
C ILE A 163 17.29 -35.27 0.65
N LEU A 164 16.57 -34.15 0.76
CA LEU A 164 16.97 -32.88 0.14
C LEU A 164 18.23 -32.27 0.78
N ILE A 165 18.40 -32.41 2.10
CA ILE A 165 19.60 -31.92 2.79
C ILE A 165 20.83 -32.78 2.43
N THR A 166 20.66 -34.09 2.28
CA THR A 166 21.77 -35.01 1.96
C THR A 166 22.26 -34.84 0.52
N ASP A 167 21.35 -34.66 -0.46
CA ASP A 167 21.74 -34.46 -1.87
C ASP A 167 22.30 -33.04 -2.16
N LEU A 168 21.92 -32.02 -1.38
CA LEU A 168 22.48 -30.66 -1.52
C LEU A 168 23.83 -30.46 -0.84
N THR A 169 24.24 -31.38 0.05
CA THR A 169 25.54 -31.34 0.74
C THR A 169 26.59 -32.26 0.12
N ALA A 170 26.19 -33.09 -0.86
CA ALA A 170 27.08 -33.99 -1.60
C ALA A 170 27.59 -33.42 -2.94
N LEU A 171 27.37 -32.12 -3.20
CA LEU A 171 27.88 -31.37 -4.36
C LEU A 171 29.01 -30.41 -3.98
#